data_AF-A0A963YVQ7-F1
#
_entry.id   AF-A0A963YVQ7-F1
#
_cell.length_a   1.000
_cell.length_b   1.000
_cell.length_c   1.000
_cell.angle_alpha   90.00
_cell.angle_beta   90.00
_cell.angle_gamma   90.00
#
_symmetry.space_group_name_H-M   'P 1'
#
loop_
_entity.id
_entity.type
_entity.pdbx_description
1 polymer ?
#
loop_
_entity_poly.entity_id
_entity_poly.type
_entity_poly.pdbx_seq_one_letter_code
_entity_poly.pdbx_strand_id
1 'polypeptide(L)'
;MTPTPAPESDAETVAAPVPTEPQLVSNDRNRVTPLLTLAGFIILAGGMVYLWTRPVPMPSMPPIPPDQTSVVAALKSEVSSLQSAVYSLDTRERADVAALREAIANIQTAPVSGAPSTAQPAATTVGSDDAIAVLKAQIAQLQSAQSAQTQAAQAMPSAASVSTLSSRVDALAEKQGGDADALRQQIATLKAGIDQLNAQAQSLAQSTKALPQLSAQSDHLTRLLRAEAALSAGTPLGDIPNAPAALSRFADTAPPTEAALVLSYPDAAAAAAKAGGPVNGRVGFWRGIWTRVQDLVTVRQGDRVLVGDPTSGVLAHAQRLLAAGDLPGALTVLKMLQGPAATAMTVWVSQAQALVDARQALAQMAAG
;
A
#
# COMPACT_ATOMS: atom_id res chain seq x y z
N MET A 1 69.96 58.17 31.82
CA MET A 1 68.99 58.04 32.92
C MET A 1 68.74 56.55 33.13
N THR A 2 69.56 55.92 33.97
CA THR A 2 69.30 54.67 34.72
C THR A 2 68.53 55.03 36.00
N PRO A 3 68.05 54.12 36.89
CA PRO A 3 67.75 52.66 36.83
C PRO A 3 66.35 52.26 37.46
N THR A 4 65.98 50.98 37.33
CA THR A 4 65.39 49.96 38.29
C THR A 4 65.21 50.34 39.79
N PRO A 5 64.45 49.65 40.73
CA PRO A 5 63.50 48.49 40.76
C PRO A 5 62.20 48.69 41.64
N ALA A 6 61.40 47.61 41.84
CA ALA A 6 60.50 47.31 43.00
C ALA A 6 61.29 47.17 44.35
N PRO A 7 60.79 46.82 45.58
CA PRO A 7 59.55 46.12 46.04
C PRO A 7 58.99 46.58 47.45
N GLU A 8 58.34 45.66 48.21
CA GLU A 8 57.88 45.69 49.65
C GLU A 8 56.48 46.28 49.94
N SER A 9 55.47 45.56 50.49
CA SER A 9 55.36 44.58 51.60
C SER A 9 55.31 45.20 52.99
N ASP A 10 54.10 45.39 53.52
CA ASP A 10 53.69 45.27 54.94
C ASP A 10 52.19 44.87 54.89
N ALA A 11 51.66 43.74 55.37
CA ALA A 11 51.85 42.96 56.59
C ALA A 11 51.42 43.69 57.88
N GLU A 12 50.11 43.77 58.13
CA GLU A 12 49.61 43.83 59.51
C GLU A 12 48.54 42.75 59.76
N THR A 13 48.89 41.92 60.73
CA THR A 13 48.21 40.76 61.30
C THR A 13 47.25 41.24 62.41
N VAL A 14 46.40 40.32 62.91
CA VAL A 14 45.60 40.36 64.18
C VAL A 14 44.12 40.73 63.93
N ALA A 15 43.07 39.95 64.25
CA ALA A 15 42.88 38.80 65.15
C ALA A 15 41.70 37.91 64.70
N ALA A 16 41.82 36.60 64.95
CA ALA A 16 40.68 35.70 65.22
C ALA A 16 40.29 35.81 66.71
N PRO A 17 39.00 35.67 67.09
CA PRO A 17 38.43 34.33 67.41
C PRO A 17 36.94 34.21 66.99
N VAL A 18 36.33 33.06 66.70
CA VAL A 18 35.80 32.00 67.58
C VAL A 18 35.05 31.02 66.64
N PRO A 19 35.07 29.69 66.88
CA PRO A 19 34.30 28.73 66.09
C PRO A 19 32.84 28.69 66.54
N THR A 20 31.90 29.04 65.65
CA THR A 20 30.47 28.82 65.88
C THR A 20 30.01 27.58 65.11
N GLU A 21 29.31 26.73 65.85
CA GLU A 21 28.74 25.43 65.53
C GLU A 21 28.08 25.26 64.14
N PRO A 22 28.04 24.02 63.63
CA PRO A 22 27.32 23.68 62.42
C PRO A 22 25.80 23.76 62.64
N GLN A 23 25.17 24.77 62.06
CA GLN A 23 23.72 24.83 61.88
C GLN A 23 23.29 23.71 60.93
N LEU A 24 22.77 22.62 61.49
CA LEU A 24 21.97 21.61 60.80
C LEU A 24 20.69 22.27 60.29
N VAL A 25 20.72 22.72 59.03
CA VAL A 25 19.50 23.13 58.32
C VAL A 25 18.78 21.85 57.92
N SER A 26 17.82 21.43 58.74
CA SER A 26 16.86 20.38 58.41
C SER A 26 16.07 20.79 57.16
N ASN A 27 16.38 20.12 56.05
CA ASN A 27 15.76 20.27 54.74
C ASN A 27 14.35 19.64 54.76
N ASP A 28 13.36 20.39 55.22
CA ASP A 28 11.94 19.99 55.25
C ASP A 28 11.21 20.38 53.95
N ARG A 29 11.85 20.14 52.80
CA ARG A 29 11.36 20.56 51.47
C ARG A 29 10.75 19.42 50.64
N ASN A 30 10.50 18.26 51.25
CA ASN A 30 10.01 17.06 50.55
C ASN A 30 8.62 16.58 50.97
N ARG A 31 7.84 17.42 51.67
CA ARG A 31 6.46 17.09 52.11
C ARG A 31 5.35 17.62 51.20
N VAL A 32 5.66 18.40 50.17
CA VAL A 32 4.65 18.98 49.25
C VAL A 32 4.47 18.15 47.96
N THR A 33 5.40 17.25 47.67
CA THR A 33 5.40 16.37 46.49
C THR A 33 4.33 15.27 46.49
N PRO A 34 3.93 14.61 47.60
CA PRO A 34 2.90 13.57 47.54
C PRO A 34 1.46 14.12 47.44
N LEU A 35 1.22 15.39 47.77
CA LEU A 35 -0.12 16.00 47.75
C LEU A 35 -0.49 16.49 46.32
N LEU A 36 0.49 16.91 45.54
CA LEU A 36 0.33 17.28 44.12
C LEU A 36 0.10 16.05 43.22
N THR A 37 0.74 14.92 43.51
CA THR A 37 0.49 13.66 42.79
C THR A 37 -0.91 13.10 43.09
N LEU A 38 -1.41 13.26 44.32
CA LEU A 38 -2.77 12.84 44.69
C LEU A 38 -3.84 13.71 44.00
N ALA A 39 -3.63 15.04 43.94
CA ALA A 39 -4.52 15.95 43.22
C ALA A 39 -4.57 15.67 41.72
N GLY A 40 -3.42 15.37 41.09
CA GLY A 40 -3.35 14.95 39.69
C GLY A 40 -4.11 13.64 39.42
N PHE A 41 -4.02 12.66 40.33
CA PHE A 41 -4.73 11.39 40.19
C PHE A 41 -6.25 11.55 40.37
N ILE A 42 -6.71 12.44 41.26
CA ILE A 42 -8.14 12.74 41.45
C ILE A 42 -8.72 13.45 40.21
N ILE A 43 -7.96 14.35 39.57
CA ILE A 43 -8.39 15.01 38.32
C ILE A 43 -8.45 14.00 37.17
N LEU A 44 -7.48 13.08 37.08
CA LEU A 44 -7.45 12.06 36.05
C LEU A 44 -8.56 11.01 36.22
N ALA A 45 -8.80 10.56 37.47
CA ALA A 45 -9.91 9.67 37.80
C ALA A 45 -11.28 10.37 37.59
N GLY A 46 -11.39 11.65 37.94
CA GLY A 46 -12.57 12.47 37.69
C GLY A 46 -12.85 12.65 36.20
N GLY A 47 -11.83 12.86 35.38
CA GLY A 47 -11.94 12.91 33.91
C GLY A 47 -12.40 11.58 33.31
N MET A 48 -11.89 10.46 33.82
CA MET A 48 -12.27 9.11 33.39
C MET A 48 -13.74 8.80 33.72
N VAL A 49 -14.20 9.15 34.93
CA VAL A 49 -15.59 8.98 35.36
C VAL A 49 -16.53 9.93 34.62
N TYR A 50 -16.08 11.16 34.32
CA TYR A 50 -16.84 12.14 33.53
C TYR A 50 -17.03 11.67 32.06
N LEU A 51 -16.02 11.03 31.46
CA LEU A 51 -16.14 10.39 30.14
C LEU A 51 -17.09 9.19 30.13
N TRP A 52 -17.20 8.46 31.24
CA TRP A 52 -18.14 7.33 31.37
C TRP A 52 -19.58 7.76 31.67
N THR A 53 -19.77 8.86 32.39
CA THR A 53 -21.10 9.36 32.77
C THR A 53 -21.73 10.29 31.74
N ARG A 54 -20.93 10.85 30.82
CA ARG A 54 -21.43 11.59 29.64
C ARG A 54 -20.99 10.88 28.37
N PRO A 55 -21.72 9.84 27.91
CA PRO A 55 -21.49 9.29 26.57
C PRO A 55 -21.64 10.44 25.58
N VAL A 56 -20.52 10.78 24.92
CA VAL A 56 -20.49 11.78 23.86
C VAL A 56 -21.52 11.32 22.82
N PRO A 57 -22.54 12.11 22.48
CA PRO A 57 -23.46 11.75 21.40
C PRO A 57 -22.62 11.60 20.15
N MET A 58 -22.33 10.35 19.77
CA MET A 58 -21.58 10.07 18.56
C MET A 58 -22.38 10.70 17.42
N PRO A 59 -21.78 11.59 16.61
CA PRO A 59 -22.39 11.96 15.35
C PRO A 59 -22.66 10.66 14.63
N SER A 60 -23.93 10.41 14.32
CA SER A 60 -24.42 9.23 13.63
C SER A 60 -23.48 8.93 12.48
N MET A 61 -22.64 7.91 12.69
CA MET A 61 -21.69 7.43 11.70
C MET A 61 -22.54 7.06 10.49
N PRO A 62 -22.23 7.56 9.27
CA PRO A 62 -22.90 7.06 8.09
C PRO A 62 -22.74 5.53 8.07
N PRO A 63 -23.79 4.77 7.75
CA PRO A 63 -23.70 3.32 7.67
C PRO A 63 -22.51 2.97 6.79
N ILE A 64 -21.64 2.10 7.31
CA ILE A 64 -20.54 1.51 6.53
C ILE A 64 -21.20 0.97 5.25
N PRO A 65 -20.77 1.44 4.06
CA PRO A 65 -21.36 0.98 2.82
C PRO A 65 -21.23 -0.56 2.77
N PRO A 66 -22.31 -1.30 2.45
CA PRO A 66 -22.33 -2.77 2.48
C PRO A 66 -21.33 -3.45 1.52
N ASP A 67 -20.59 -2.68 0.73
CA ASP A 67 -19.63 -3.18 -0.26
C ASP A 67 -18.31 -3.71 0.33
N GLN A 68 -17.87 -3.27 1.52
CA GLN A 68 -16.59 -3.77 2.06
C GLN A 68 -16.70 -5.24 2.51
N THR A 69 -17.86 -5.64 3.04
CA THR A 69 -18.11 -7.02 3.47
C THR A 69 -18.32 -7.97 2.29
N SER A 70 -18.90 -7.49 1.18
CA SER A 70 -19.07 -8.28 -0.04
C SER A 70 -17.74 -8.49 -0.76
N VAL A 71 -16.85 -7.50 -0.77
CA VAL A 71 -15.50 -7.61 -1.34
C VAL A 71 -14.65 -8.65 -0.59
N VAL A 72 -14.69 -8.66 0.74
CA VAL A 72 -13.97 -9.66 1.55
C VAL A 72 -14.55 -11.07 1.36
N ALA A 73 -15.87 -11.20 1.24
CA ALA A 73 -16.51 -12.48 0.95
C ALA A 73 -16.19 -12.99 -0.47
N ALA A 74 -16.14 -12.09 -1.46
CA ALA A 74 -15.75 -12.40 -2.83
C ALA A 74 -14.29 -12.87 -2.90
N LEU A 75 -13.37 -12.18 -2.24
CA LEU A 75 -11.95 -12.56 -2.18
C LEU A 75 -11.76 -13.96 -1.55
N LYS A 76 -12.48 -14.27 -0.48
CA LYS A 76 -12.40 -15.59 0.17
C LYS A 76 -12.94 -16.71 -0.72
N SER A 77 -14.01 -16.44 -1.48
CA SER A 77 -14.55 -17.37 -2.48
C SER A 77 -13.56 -17.61 -3.62
N GLU A 78 -12.88 -16.56 -4.07
CA GLU A 78 -11.89 -16.63 -5.15
C GLU A 78 -10.63 -17.40 -4.75
N VAL A 79 -10.12 -17.20 -3.53
CA VAL A 79 -9.00 -18.00 -3.00
C VAL A 79 -9.36 -19.49 -2.93
N SER A 80 -10.59 -19.83 -2.55
CA SER A 80 -11.05 -21.22 -2.47
C SER A 80 -11.18 -21.87 -3.85
N SER A 81 -11.60 -21.12 -4.88
CA SER A 81 -11.69 -21.63 -6.24
C SER A 81 -10.32 -21.83 -6.88
N LEU A 82 -9.37 -20.92 -6.64
CA LEU A 82 -7.97 -21.06 -7.06
C LEU A 82 -7.31 -22.29 -6.43
N GLN A 83 -7.52 -22.51 -5.14
CA GLN A 83 -6.97 -23.68 -4.44
C GLN A 83 -7.53 -25.00 -5.00
N SER A 84 -8.81 -25.02 -5.37
CA SER A 84 -9.47 -26.16 -6.02
C SER A 84 -8.93 -26.40 -7.43
N ALA A 85 -8.70 -25.34 -8.20
CA ALA A 85 -8.14 -25.42 -9.55
C ALA A 85 -6.71 -25.98 -9.54
N VAL A 86 -5.86 -25.52 -8.63
CA VAL A 86 -4.49 -26.03 -8.47
C VAL A 86 -4.48 -27.53 -8.16
N TYR A 87 -5.39 -27.98 -7.28
CA TYR A 87 -5.52 -29.41 -6.97
C TYR A 87 -5.94 -30.24 -8.20
N SER A 88 -6.82 -29.70 -9.04
CA SER A 88 -7.26 -30.38 -10.27
C SER A 88 -6.17 -30.48 -11.34
N LEU A 89 -5.26 -29.50 -11.40
CA LEU A 89 -4.11 -29.50 -12.30
C LEU A 89 -3.06 -30.55 -11.90
N ASP A 90 -2.70 -30.62 -10.61
CA ASP A 90 -1.77 -31.66 -10.10
C ASP A 90 -2.32 -33.08 -10.33
N THR A 91 -3.64 -33.25 -10.24
CA THR A 91 -4.28 -34.55 -10.48
C THR A 91 -4.25 -34.95 -11.97
N ARG A 92 -4.44 -33.99 -12.88
CA ARG A 92 -4.37 -34.23 -14.34
C ARG A 92 -2.96 -34.55 -14.80
N GLU A 93 -1.97 -33.79 -14.32
CA GLU A 93 -0.57 -34.02 -14.69
C GLU A 93 -0.10 -35.43 -14.28
N ARG A 94 -0.52 -35.90 -13.10
CA ARG A 94 -0.24 -37.29 -12.66
C ARG A 94 -0.95 -38.34 -13.51
N ALA A 95 -2.17 -38.08 -13.96
CA ALA A 95 -2.92 -39.01 -14.81
C ALA A 95 -2.31 -39.11 -16.23
N ASP A 96 -1.89 -37.98 -16.80
CA ASP A 96 -1.27 -37.92 -18.13
C ASP A 96 0.09 -38.64 -18.14
N VAL A 97 0.89 -38.47 -17.08
CA VAL A 97 2.18 -39.17 -16.93
C VAL A 97 1.97 -40.68 -16.77
N ALA A 98 0.90 -41.13 -16.11
CA ALA A 98 0.57 -42.55 -16.00
C ALA A 98 0.15 -43.15 -17.34
N ALA A 99 -0.71 -42.46 -18.10
CA ALA A 99 -1.16 -42.89 -19.43
C ALA A 99 0.00 -42.98 -20.45
N LEU A 100 0.94 -42.03 -20.40
CA LEU A 100 2.15 -42.05 -21.23
C LEU A 100 3.06 -43.25 -20.92
N ARG A 101 3.21 -43.64 -19.65
CA ARG A 101 3.99 -44.83 -19.28
C ARG A 101 3.35 -46.13 -19.78
N GLU A 102 2.04 -46.22 -19.75
CA GLU A 102 1.30 -47.40 -20.22
C GLU A 102 1.36 -47.54 -21.75
N ALA A 103 1.26 -46.42 -22.48
CA ALA A 103 1.42 -46.41 -23.94
C ALA A 103 2.82 -46.87 -24.39
N ILE A 104 3.88 -46.49 -23.66
CA ILE A 104 5.26 -46.90 -23.95
C ILE A 104 5.44 -48.41 -23.72
N ALA A 105 4.83 -48.98 -22.68
CA ALA A 105 4.92 -50.41 -22.38
C ALA A 105 4.29 -51.28 -23.49
N ASN A 106 3.15 -50.86 -24.06
CA ASN A 106 2.45 -51.61 -25.11
C ASN A 106 3.21 -51.65 -26.45
N ILE A 107 4.07 -50.67 -26.74
CA ILE A 107 4.85 -50.63 -28.00
C ILE A 107 6.04 -51.60 -27.94
N GLN A 108 6.61 -51.86 -26.76
CA GLN A 108 7.77 -52.73 -26.60
C GLN A 108 7.47 -54.24 -26.69
N THR A 109 6.21 -54.66 -26.57
CA THR A 109 5.84 -56.08 -26.50
C THR A 109 5.30 -56.68 -27.82
N ALA A 110 5.36 -55.97 -28.95
CA ALA A 110 4.86 -56.47 -30.23
C ALA A 110 5.92 -57.29 -31.02
N PRO A 111 5.77 -58.62 -31.22
CA PRO A 111 6.71 -59.42 -32.00
C PRO A 111 6.47 -59.31 -33.53
N VAL A 112 7.57 -59.21 -34.29
CA VAL A 112 7.60 -59.21 -35.75
C VAL A 112 7.89 -60.64 -36.24
N SER A 113 7.07 -61.22 -37.12
CA SER A 113 7.30 -62.58 -37.67
C SER A 113 6.83 -62.73 -39.12
N GLY A 114 7.69 -63.37 -39.94
CA GLY A 114 7.42 -64.00 -41.25
C GLY A 114 8.15 -63.34 -42.44
N ALA A 115 8.74 -64.00 -43.45
CA ALA A 115 8.94 -65.42 -43.84
C ALA A 115 9.94 -65.47 -45.07
N PRO A 116 10.03 -66.50 -45.97
CA PRO A 116 11.16 -67.45 -46.10
C PRO A 116 11.87 -67.56 -47.50
N SER A 117 12.91 -68.40 -47.60
CA SER A 117 13.74 -68.73 -48.80
C SER A 117 13.21 -69.92 -49.64
N THR A 118 13.51 -69.94 -50.97
CA THR A 118 13.52 -71.17 -51.82
C THR A 118 14.49 -71.10 -53.02
N ALA A 119 15.02 -72.27 -53.41
CA ALA A 119 16.10 -72.56 -54.36
C ALA A 119 15.65 -72.91 -55.81
N GLN A 120 16.64 -73.13 -56.70
CA GLN A 120 16.58 -73.22 -58.17
C GLN A 120 16.81 -74.65 -58.74
N PRO A 121 16.34 -75.03 -59.96
CA PRO A 121 16.55 -76.36 -60.54
C PRO A 121 17.41 -76.39 -61.84
N ALA A 122 17.94 -77.57 -62.20
CA ALA A 122 18.64 -77.86 -63.47
C ALA A 122 17.97 -79.02 -64.23
N ALA A 123 18.04 -78.97 -65.56
CA ALA A 123 17.33 -79.81 -66.54
C ALA A 123 18.19 -80.93 -67.13
N THR A 124 17.55 -81.94 -67.77
CA THR A 124 18.19 -82.81 -68.77
C THR A 124 17.19 -83.23 -69.85
N THR A 125 17.69 -83.32 -71.07
CA THR A 125 17.05 -83.46 -72.39
C THR A 125 16.70 -84.90 -72.78
N VAL A 126 15.56 -85.13 -73.47
CA VAL A 126 15.18 -86.43 -74.09
C VAL A 126 14.70 -86.22 -75.55
N GLY A 127 14.97 -87.22 -76.42
CA GLY A 127 14.98 -87.19 -77.89
C GLY A 127 13.63 -87.19 -78.62
N SER A 128 13.70 -87.22 -79.96
CA SER A 128 12.66 -86.73 -80.88
C SER A 128 11.28 -87.42 -80.85
N ASP A 129 11.16 -88.66 -80.39
CA ASP A 129 9.84 -89.32 -80.18
C ASP A 129 9.20 -88.90 -78.85
N ASP A 130 10.00 -88.73 -77.81
CA ASP A 130 9.59 -88.03 -76.60
C ASP A 130 9.30 -86.56 -76.90
N ALA A 131 9.99 -85.93 -77.85
CA ALA A 131 9.67 -84.56 -78.26
C ALA A 131 8.27 -84.46 -78.88
N ILE A 132 7.79 -85.45 -79.63
CA ILE A 132 6.41 -85.45 -80.17
C ILE A 132 5.38 -85.70 -79.06
N ALA A 133 5.67 -86.60 -78.11
CA ALA A 133 4.82 -86.83 -76.94
C ALA A 133 4.77 -85.59 -76.01
N VAL A 134 5.92 -84.94 -75.81
CA VAL A 134 6.09 -83.69 -75.08
C VAL A 134 5.41 -82.54 -75.83
N LEU A 135 5.46 -82.46 -77.16
CA LEU A 135 4.74 -81.47 -77.95
C LEU A 135 3.22 -81.68 -77.86
N LYS A 136 2.71 -82.91 -77.90
CA LYS A 136 1.29 -83.20 -77.65
C LYS A 136 0.87 -82.85 -76.22
N ALA A 137 1.71 -83.18 -75.24
CA ALA A 137 1.49 -82.79 -73.86
C ALA A 137 1.53 -81.26 -73.68
N GLN A 138 2.45 -80.56 -74.37
CA GLN A 138 2.53 -79.10 -74.37
C GLN A 138 1.35 -78.46 -75.08
N ILE A 139 0.84 -79.03 -76.17
CA ILE A 139 -0.37 -78.54 -76.84
C ILE A 139 -1.59 -78.75 -75.94
N ALA A 140 -1.75 -79.92 -75.33
CA ALA A 140 -2.83 -80.18 -74.36
C ALA A 140 -2.71 -79.26 -73.14
N GLN A 141 -1.49 -79.00 -72.67
CA GLN A 141 -1.21 -78.11 -71.56
C GLN A 141 -1.45 -76.64 -71.94
N LEU A 142 -1.05 -76.21 -73.13
CA LEU A 142 -1.36 -74.88 -73.67
C LEU A 142 -2.86 -74.71 -73.87
N GLN A 143 -3.58 -75.73 -74.32
CA GLN A 143 -5.03 -75.69 -74.51
C GLN A 143 -5.78 -75.67 -73.16
N SER A 144 -5.27 -76.38 -72.15
CA SER A 144 -5.74 -76.28 -70.76
C SER A 144 -5.40 -74.92 -70.12
N ALA A 145 -4.23 -74.36 -70.42
CA ALA A 145 -3.82 -73.04 -69.96
C ALA A 145 -4.62 -71.94 -70.65
N GLN A 146 -4.95 -72.11 -71.93
CA GLN A 146 -5.76 -71.16 -72.69
C GLN A 146 -7.22 -71.19 -72.22
N SER A 147 -7.79 -72.35 -71.93
CA SER A 147 -9.13 -72.44 -71.31
C SER A 147 -9.15 -71.92 -69.88
N ALA A 148 -8.12 -72.18 -69.07
CA ALA A 148 -7.95 -71.58 -67.75
C ALA A 148 -7.77 -70.05 -67.83
N GLN A 149 -7.05 -69.53 -68.82
CA GLN A 149 -6.85 -68.10 -69.03
C GLN A 149 -8.11 -67.42 -69.57
N THR A 150 -8.94 -68.12 -70.36
CA THR A 150 -10.23 -67.62 -70.83
C THR A 150 -11.24 -67.57 -69.67
N GLN A 151 -11.23 -68.57 -68.77
CA GLN A 151 -12.01 -68.55 -67.52
C GLN A 151 -11.52 -67.48 -66.54
N ALA A 152 -10.21 -67.27 -66.42
CA ALA A 152 -9.63 -66.21 -65.60
C ALA A 152 -9.91 -64.80 -66.15
N ALA A 153 -9.96 -64.64 -67.48
CA ALA A 153 -10.36 -63.38 -68.14
C ALA A 153 -11.86 -63.10 -68.01
N GLN A 154 -12.71 -64.13 -67.92
CA GLN A 154 -14.12 -64.00 -67.56
C GLN A 154 -14.33 -63.78 -66.05
N ALA A 155 -13.35 -64.15 -65.24
CA ALA A 155 -13.21 -63.73 -63.84
C ALA A 155 -12.44 -62.40 -63.70
N MET A 156 -12.60 -61.49 -64.67
CA MET A 156 -12.30 -60.06 -64.46
C MET A 156 -12.89 -59.62 -63.11
N PRO A 157 -12.25 -58.67 -62.40
CA PRO A 157 -12.78 -58.16 -61.14
C PRO A 157 -14.20 -57.68 -61.42
N SER A 158 -15.17 -58.48 -60.98
CA SER A 158 -16.58 -58.23 -61.25
C SER A 158 -16.91 -56.80 -60.82
N ALA A 159 -17.87 -56.15 -61.48
CA ALA A 159 -18.28 -54.79 -61.13
C ALA A 159 -18.54 -54.59 -59.61
N ALA A 160 -18.85 -55.66 -58.88
CA ALA A 160 -18.96 -55.70 -57.42
C ALA A 160 -17.65 -55.42 -56.65
N SER A 161 -16.50 -55.91 -57.13
CA SER A 161 -15.19 -55.64 -56.50
C SER A 161 -14.80 -54.16 -56.66
N VAL A 162 -15.07 -53.58 -57.84
CA VAL A 162 -14.84 -52.15 -58.12
C VAL A 162 -15.77 -51.27 -57.27
N SER A 163 -17.05 -51.63 -57.13
CA SER A 163 -17.97 -50.87 -56.27
C SER A 163 -17.56 -50.94 -54.79
N THR A 164 -17.09 -52.10 -54.32
CA THR A 164 -16.60 -52.27 -52.94
C THR A 164 -15.34 -51.45 -52.66
N LEU A 165 -14.41 -51.40 -53.63
CA LEU A 165 -13.22 -50.54 -53.55
C LEU A 165 -13.60 -49.05 -53.55
N SER A 166 -14.57 -48.63 -54.37
CA SER A 166 -15.09 -47.25 -54.36
C SER A 166 -15.66 -46.88 -53.00
N SER A 167 -16.55 -47.70 -52.43
CA SER A 167 -17.14 -47.44 -51.11
C SER A 167 -16.09 -47.40 -50.00
N ARG A 168 -15.01 -48.20 -50.10
CA ARG A 168 -13.88 -48.16 -49.16
C ARG A 168 -13.07 -46.87 -49.28
N VAL A 169 -12.86 -46.37 -50.50
CA VAL A 169 -12.17 -45.10 -50.73
C VAL A 169 -13.01 -43.94 -50.21
N ASP A 170 -14.32 -43.95 -50.47
CA ASP A 170 -15.25 -42.93 -49.97
C ASP A 170 -15.27 -42.91 -48.43
N ALA A 171 -15.36 -44.07 -47.77
CA ALA A 171 -15.31 -44.18 -46.31
C ALA A 171 -13.96 -43.72 -45.73
N LEU A 172 -12.85 -43.94 -46.45
CA LEU A 172 -11.52 -43.49 -46.02
C LEU A 172 -11.37 -41.96 -46.19
N ALA A 173 -11.94 -41.39 -47.25
CA ALA A 173 -11.98 -39.95 -47.47
C ALA A 173 -12.83 -39.24 -46.41
N GLU A 174 -13.97 -39.82 -46.04
CA GLU A 174 -14.83 -39.32 -44.96
C GLU A 174 -14.12 -39.37 -43.61
N LYS A 175 -13.41 -40.46 -43.33
CA LYS A 175 -12.60 -40.60 -42.11
C LYS A 175 -11.45 -39.60 -42.06
N GLN A 176 -10.74 -39.39 -43.18
CA GLN A 176 -9.68 -38.37 -43.26
C GLN A 176 -10.22 -36.94 -43.07
N GLY A 177 -11.43 -36.64 -43.58
CA GLY A 177 -12.11 -35.38 -43.32
C GLY A 177 -12.43 -35.18 -41.84
N GLY A 178 -13.00 -36.21 -41.19
CA GLY A 178 -13.31 -36.19 -39.76
C GLY A 178 -12.07 -36.05 -38.86
N ASP A 179 -10.98 -36.74 -39.19
CA ASP A 179 -9.70 -36.61 -38.48
C ASP A 179 -9.09 -35.20 -38.64
N ALA A 180 -9.21 -34.59 -39.83
CA ALA A 180 -8.77 -33.22 -40.06
C ALA A 180 -9.60 -32.18 -39.30
N ASP A 181 -10.91 -32.38 -39.18
CA ASP A 181 -11.79 -31.52 -38.39
C ASP A 181 -11.55 -31.68 -36.88
N ALA A 182 -11.32 -32.90 -36.41
CA ALA A 182 -10.92 -33.18 -35.02
C ALA A 182 -9.59 -32.49 -34.68
N LEU A 183 -8.61 -32.54 -35.59
CA LEU A 183 -7.32 -31.87 -35.40
C LEU A 183 -7.49 -30.34 -35.38
N ARG A 184 -8.35 -29.78 -36.26
CA ARG A 184 -8.67 -28.34 -36.25
C ARG A 184 -9.34 -27.90 -34.94
N GLN A 185 -10.24 -28.70 -34.39
CA GLN A 185 -10.88 -28.43 -33.10
C GLN A 185 -9.89 -28.51 -31.93
N GLN A 186 -8.98 -29.49 -31.96
CA GLN A 186 -7.91 -29.59 -30.96
C GLN A 186 -7.00 -28.36 -31.01
N ILE A 187 -6.56 -27.94 -32.20
CA ILE A 187 -5.74 -26.73 -32.39
C ILE A 187 -6.47 -25.49 -31.88
N ALA A 188 -7.76 -25.33 -32.17
CA ALA A 188 -8.55 -24.21 -31.66
C ALA A 188 -8.65 -24.21 -30.13
N THR A 189 -8.82 -25.39 -29.51
CA THR A 189 -8.89 -25.55 -28.06
C THR A 189 -7.54 -25.26 -27.40
N LEU A 190 -6.44 -25.77 -27.97
CA LEU A 190 -5.08 -25.48 -27.54
C LEU A 190 -4.76 -23.99 -27.65
N LYS A 191 -5.16 -23.34 -28.73
CA LYS A 191 -5.00 -21.90 -28.91
C LYS A 191 -5.75 -21.11 -27.84
N ALA A 192 -7.02 -21.45 -27.57
CA ALA A 192 -7.79 -20.81 -26.52
C ALA A 192 -7.15 -21.03 -25.12
N GLY A 193 -6.61 -22.23 -24.86
CA GLY A 193 -5.88 -22.53 -23.63
C GLY A 193 -4.61 -21.69 -23.47
N ILE A 194 -3.83 -21.50 -24.55
CA ILE A 194 -2.64 -20.64 -24.56
C ILE A 194 -3.01 -19.19 -24.31
N ASP A 195 -4.07 -18.69 -24.96
CA ASP A 195 -4.53 -17.31 -24.79
C ASP A 195 -4.99 -17.07 -23.34
N GLN A 196 -5.63 -18.06 -22.70
CA GLN A 196 -6.03 -18.00 -21.29
C GLN A 196 -4.83 -18.05 -20.32
N LEU A 197 -3.84 -18.89 -20.56
CA LEU A 197 -2.59 -18.93 -19.79
C LEU A 197 -1.82 -17.61 -19.88
N ASN A 198 -1.79 -17.00 -21.06
CA ASN A 198 -1.15 -15.71 -21.26
C ASN A 198 -1.87 -14.59 -20.49
N ALA A 199 -3.20 -14.59 -20.46
CA ALA A 199 -3.97 -13.66 -19.65
C ALA A 199 -3.71 -13.83 -18.14
N GLN A 200 -3.62 -15.08 -17.66
CA GLN A 200 -3.26 -15.36 -16.27
C GLN A 200 -1.84 -14.88 -15.94
N ALA A 201 -0.86 -15.15 -16.81
CA ALA A 201 0.51 -14.67 -16.63
C ALA A 201 0.59 -13.13 -16.57
N GLN A 202 -0.21 -12.42 -17.38
CA GLN A 202 -0.31 -10.96 -17.33
C GLN A 202 -0.92 -10.47 -16.01
N SER A 203 -1.96 -11.13 -15.50
CA SER A 203 -2.56 -10.78 -14.19
C SER A 203 -1.58 -10.98 -13.04
N LEU A 204 -0.81 -12.07 -13.06
CA LEU A 204 0.24 -12.32 -12.07
C LEU A 204 1.34 -11.26 -12.18
N ALA A 205 1.80 -10.93 -13.40
CA ALA A 205 2.80 -9.88 -13.59
C ALA A 205 2.33 -8.50 -13.09
N GLN A 206 1.04 -8.18 -13.21
CA GLN A 206 0.46 -6.97 -12.64
C GLN A 206 0.43 -7.03 -11.11
N SER A 207 0.02 -8.16 -10.53
CA SER A 207 0.03 -8.33 -9.07
C SER A 207 1.44 -8.21 -8.47
N THR A 208 2.46 -8.80 -9.12
CA THR A 208 3.87 -8.69 -8.70
C THR A 208 4.40 -7.27 -8.81
N LYS A 209 3.91 -6.47 -9.77
CA LYS A 209 4.24 -5.03 -9.86
C LYS A 209 3.59 -4.19 -8.77
N ALA A 210 2.44 -4.61 -8.22
CA ALA A 210 1.76 -3.92 -7.14
C ALA A 210 2.43 -4.13 -5.77
N LEU A 211 3.10 -5.27 -5.55
CA LEU A 211 3.81 -5.56 -4.29
C LEU A 211 4.84 -4.49 -3.88
N PRO A 212 5.80 -4.07 -4.74
CA PRO A 212 6.77 -3.03 -4.37
C PRO A 212 6.13 -1.65 -4.23
N GLN A 213 4.99 -1.40 -4.87
CA GLN A 213 4.24 -0.15 -4.68
C GLN A 213 3.60 -0.11 -3.29
N LEU A 214 3.02 -1.22 -2.84
CA LEU A 214 2.49 -1.34 -1.48
C LEU A 214 3.59 -1.17 -0.42
N SER A 215 4.76 -1.79 -0.64
CA SER A 215 5.87 -1.63 0.31
C SER A 215 6.37 -0.19 0.35
N ALA A 216 6.53 0.46 -0.80
CA ALA A 216 6.92 1.87 -0.89
C ALA A 216 5.91 2.80 -0.18
N GLN A 217 4.60 2.51 -0.30
CA GLN A 217 3.56 3.25 0.44
C GLN A 217 3.69 3.06 1.95
N SER A 218 3.96 1.84 2.42
CA SER A 218 4.16 1.58 3.86
C SER A 218 5.41 2.28 4.41
N ASP A 219 6.51 2.32 3.65
CA ASP A 219 7.72 3.05 4.01
C ASP A 219 7.51 4.55 4.01
N HIS A 220 6.64 5.05 3.13
CA HIS A 220 6.26 6.46 3.08
C HIS A 220 5.46 6.86 4.33
N LEU A 221 4.44 6.09 4.70
CA LEU A 221 3.66 6.33 5.91
C LEU A 221 4.53 6.29 7.18
N THR A 222 5.46 5.33 7.26
CA THR A 222 6.38 5.24 8.41
C THR A 222 7.29 6.46 8.51
N ARG A 223 7.73 7.00 7.36
CA ARG A 223 8.51 8.25 7.31
C ARG A 223 7.68 9.46 7.73
N LEU A 224 6.42 9.55 7.30
CA LEU A 224 5.51 10.62 7.71
C LEU A 224 5.25 10.59 9.23
N LEU A 225 5.00 9.41 9.80
CA LEU A 225 4.81 9.24 11.25
C LEU A 225 6.07 9.67 12.03
N ARG A 226 7.26 9.35 11.52
CA ARG A 226 8.52 9.81 12.12
C ARG A 226 8.67 11.32 12.01
N ALA A 227 8.33 11.91 10.87
CA ALA A 227 8.40 13.36 10.66
C ALA A 227 7.42 14.11 11.59
N GLU A 228 6.22 13.57 11.80
CA GLU A 228 5.24 14.11 12.74
C GLU A 228 5.72 14.01 14.21
N ALA A 229 6.29 12.86 14.59
CA ALA A 229 6.91 12.69 15.90
C ALA A 229 8.10 13.65 16.09
N ALA A 230 8.93 13.85 15.07
CA ALA A 230 10.05 14.78 15.12
C ALA A 230 9.59 16.24 15.24
N LEU A 231 8.56 16.62 14.49
CA LEU A 231 7.97 17.96 14.55
C LEU A 231 7.38 18.26 15.93
N SER A 232 6.69 17.29 16.54
CA SER A 232 6.13 17.44 17.90
C SER A 232 7.21 17.44 18.99
N ALA A 233 8.27 16.64 18.82
CA ALA A 233 9.41 16.61 19.72
C ALA A 233 10.35 17.82 19.59
N GLY A 234 10.22 18.62 18.52
CA GLY A 234 11.13 19.74 18.25
C GLY A 234 12.50 19.28 17.77
N THR A 235 12.60 18.07 17.22
CA THR A 235 13.83 17.56 16.63
C THR A 235 13.85 17.86 15.13
N PRO A 236 15.05 18.04 14.52
CA PRO A 236 15.17 18.20 13.07
C PRO A 236 14.47 17.04 12.35
N LEU A 237 13.72 17.35 11.28
CA LEU A 237 12.94 16.35 10.56
C LEU A 237 13.82 15.39 9.73
N GLY A 238 15.07 15.80 9.47
CA GLY A 238 15.93 15.12 8.51
C GLY A 238 15.48 15.35 7.08
N ASP A 239 16.19 14.73 6.15
CA ASP A 239 15.94 14.93 4.73
C ASP A 239 14.72 14.10 4.27
N ILE A 240 13.66 14.79 3.83
CA ILE A 240 12.43 14.18 3.34
C ILE A 240 12.38 14.41 1.82
N PRO A 241 12.46 13.36 0.99
CA PRO A 241 12.44 13.52 -0.46
C PRO A 241 11.11 14.11 -0.93
N ASN A 242 11.17 15.08 -1.85
CA ASN A 242 10.03 15.86 -2.35
C ASN A 242 9.28 16.69 -1.29
N ALA A 243 9.94 17.03 -0.17
CA ALA A 243 9.33 17.87 0.85
C ALA A 243 9.00 19.28 0.34
N PRO A 244 7.79 19.79 0.61
CA PRO A 244 7.47 21.20 0.40
C PRO A 244 8.44 22.14 1.11
N ALA A 245 8.61 23.36 0.57
CA ALA A 245 9.52 24.37 1.13
C ALA A 245 9.26 24.69 2.62
N ALA A 246 8.02 24.50 3.09
CA ALA A 246 7.65 24.67 4.49
C ALA A 246 8.29 23.64 5.43
N LEU A 247 8.65 22.44 4.93
CA LEU A 247 9.29 21.37 5.68
C LEU A 247 10.81 21.37 5.49
N SER A 248 11.31 21.71 4.30
CA SER A 248 12.75 21.73 4.03
C SER A 248 13.52 22.71 4.93
N ARG A 249 12.89 23.83 5.35
CA ARG A 249 13.49 24.76 6.33
C ARG A 249 13.76 24.14 7.70
N PHE A 250 13.06 23.05 8.05
CA PHE A 250 13.21 22.33 9.31
C PHE A 250 13.96 21.01 9.16
N ALA A 251 14.56 20.76 7.99
CA ALA A 251 15.41 19.60 7.76
C ALA A 251 16.64 19.64 8.69
N ASP A 252 17.31 20.80 8.75
CA ASP A 252 18.54 21.00 9.54
C ASP A 252 18.33 21.82 10.82
N THR A 253 17.25 22.60 10.90
CA THR A 253 16.96 23.49 12.04
C THR A 253 15.78 22.94 12.84
N ALA A 254 15.96 22.78 14.15
CA ALA A 254 14.91 22.35 15.06
C ALA A 254 13.71 23.31 15.00
N PRO A 255 12.49 22.82 14.66
CA PRO A 255 11.30 23.65 14.67
C PRO A 255 10.93 24.09 16.10
N PRO A 256 10.35 25.28 16.30
CA PRO A 256 9.76 25.64 17.57
C PRO A 256 8.66 24.63 17.90
N THR A 257 8.66 24.06 19.11
CA THR A 257 7.59 23.14 19.53
C THR A 257 6.35 23.91 19.93
N GLU A 258 5.19 23.25 19.88
CA GLU A 258 3.95 23.83 20.41
C GLU A 258 4.07 24.16 21.90
N ALA A 259 4.74 23.31 22.67
CA ALA A 259 5.03 23.57 24.08
C ALA A 259 5.88 24.84 24.27
N ALA A 260 6.91 25.05 23.44
CA ALA A 260 7.72 26.27 23.47
C ALA A 260 6.91 27.52 23.07
N LEU A 261 6.02 27.40 22.09
CA LEU A 261 5.10 28.48 21.67
C LEU A 261 4.10 28.83 22.77
N VAL A 262 3.53 27.85 23.45
CA VAL A 262 2.62 28.07 24.60
C VAL A 262 3.38 28.70 25.77
N LEU A 263 4.61 28.24 26.03
CA LEU A 263 5.43 28.76 27.13
C LEU A 263 5.89 30.21 26.88
N SER A 264 6.21 30.57 25.63
CA SER A 264 6.65 31.92 25.25
C SER A 264 5.50 32.91 25.04
N TYR A 265 4.26 32.41 24.93
CA TYR A 265 3.09 33.25 24.69
C TYR A 265 2.85 34.33 25.77
N PRO A 266 2.89 34.02 27.09
CA PRO A 266 2.65 35.03 28.13
C PRO A 266 3.62 36.21 28.07
N ASP A 267 4.89 35.96 27.77
CA ASP A 267 5.91 37.02 27.63
C ASP A 267 5.63 37.89 26.40
N ALA A 268 5.30 37.27 25.26
CA ALA A 268 4.91 37.97 24.04
C ALA A 268 3.63 38.79 24.25
N ALA A 269 2.63 38.23 24.93
CA ALA A 269 1.37 38.89 25.25
C ALA A 269 1.57 40.06 26.21
N ALA A 270 2.44 39.93 27.21
CA ALA A 270 2.79 41.02 28.11
C ALA A 270 3.51 42.16 27.39
N ALA A 271 4.42 41.85 26.46
CA ALA A 271 5.07 42.84 25.61
C ALA A 271 4.05 43.55 24.70
N ALA A 272 3.12 42.80 24.11
CA ALA A 272 2.05 43.35 23.27
C ALA A 272 1.08 44.24 24.05
N ALA A 273 0.69 43.86 25.27
CA ALA A 273 -0.15 44.66 26.14
C ALA A 273 0.54 45.97 26.56
N LYS A 274 1.84 45.91 26.89
CA LYS A 274 2.65 47.11 27.20
C LYS A 274 2.77 48.05 25.99
N ALA A 275 2.95 47.50 24.79
CA ALA A 275 3.05 48.28 23.55
C ALA A 275 1.70 48.84 23.09
N GLY A 276 0.60 48.11 23.32
CA GLY A 276 -0.75 48.52 22.96
C GLY A 276 -1.23 49.74 23.73
N GLY A 277 -0.85 49.83 25.02
CA GLY A 277 -1.26 50.91 25.93
C GLY A 277 -2.79 51.03 26.07
N PRO A 278 -3.29 51.77 27.08
CA PRO A 278 -4.69 52.13 27.10
C PRO A 278 -4.99 52.96 25.84
N VAL A 279 -5.82 52.42 24.94
CA VAL A 279 -6.31 53.14 23.75
C VAL A 279 -7.20 54.29 24.22
N ASN A 280 -6.59 55.39 24.67
CA ASN A 280 -7.25 56.63 25.08
C ASN A 280 -7.86 57.39 23.88
N GLY A 281 -7.90 56.79 22.69
CA GLY A 281 -8.26 57.46 21.42
C GLY A 281 -9.58 57.04 20.78
N ARG A 282 -10.33 56.06 21.32
CA ARG A 282 -11.61 55.62 20.71
C ARG A 282 -12.82 55.71 21.64
N VAL A 283 -12.74 56.61 22.62
CA VAL A 283 -13.82 56.96 23.57
C VAL A 283 -14.95 57.76 22.88
N GLY A 284 -14.77 58.23 21.64
CA GLY A 284 -15.76 59.04 20.91
C GLY A 284 -16.87 58.28 20.18
N PHE A 285 -16.57 57.13 19.56
CA PHE A 285 -17.54 56.47 18.67
C PHE A 285 -18.63 55.69 19.43
N TRP A 286 -18.26 54.94 20.47
CA TRP A 286 -19.20 54.13 21.25
C TRP A 286 -20.09 54.96 22.20
N ARG A 287 -19.63 56.14 22.62
CA ARG A 287 -20.38 57.00 23.55
C ARG A 287 -21.62 57.61 22.87
N GLY A 288 -21.61 57.86 21.57
CA GLY A 288 -22.75 58.41 20.82
C GLY A 288 -23.89 57.42 20.55
N ILE A 289 -23.60 56.13 20.59
CA ILE A 289 -24.62 55.07 20.42
C ILE A 289 -25.21 54.68 21.79
N TRP A 290 -24.40 54.72 22.86
CA TRP A 290 -24.85 54.36 24.20
C TRP A 290 -25.79 55.39 24.84
N THR A 291 -25.63 56.69 24.55
CA THR A 291 -26.58 57.73 25.04
C THR A 291 -27.98 57.63 24.43
N ARG A 292 -28.17 56.92 23.32
CA ARG A 292 -29.51 56.73 22.72
C ARG A 292 -30.27 55.51 23.27
N VAL A 293 -29.58 54.59 23.95
CA VAL A 293 -30.19 53.36 24.50
C VAL A 293 -30.36 53.44 26.02
N GLN A 294 -29.58 54.28 26.72
CA GLN A 294 -29.71 54.48 28.17
C GLN A 294 -30.93 55.31 28.59
N ASP A 295 -31.72 55.82 27.66
CA ASP A 295 -32.96 56.56 27.96
C ASP A 295 -34.20 55.65 28.12
N LEU A 296 -34.05 54.31 28.00
CA LEU A 296 -35.20 53.41 28.05
C LEU A 296 -35.12 52.25 29.06
N VAL A 297 -34.00 52.02 29.77
CA VAL A 297 -33.94 50.97 30.80
C VAL A 297 -32.99 51.37 31.93
N THR A 298 -33.55 51.85 33.04
CA THR A 298 -32.84 52.12 34.30
C THR A 298 -32.84 50.88 35.20
N VAL A 299 -31.88 49.97 35.01
CA VAL A 299 -31.55 48.96 36.02
C VAL A 299 -30.32 49.46 36.79
N ARG A 300 -30.55 49.79 38.07
CA ARG A 300 -29.54 50.26 39.02
C ARG A 300 -28.87 49.06 39.68
N GLN A 301 -27.66 48.70 39.23
CA GLN A 301 -26.76 47.85 40.00
C GLN A 301 -25.31 48.23 39.75
N GLY A 302 -24.61 48.60 40.83
CA GLY A 302 -23.20 48.29 41.06
C GLY A 302 -22.19 48.84 40.07
N ASP A 303 -21.68 50.02 40.40
CA ASP A 303 -20.65 50.80 39.74
C ASP A 303 -19.29 50.06 39.59
N ARG A 304 -19.01 49.52 38.38
CA ARG A 304 -17.71 49.54 37.66
C ARG A 304 -17.75 48.60 36.43
N VAL A 305 -18.03 49.13 35.23
CA VAL A 305 -17.79 48.42 33.96
C VAL A 305 -16.32 48.60 33.60
N LEU A 306 -15.50 47.55 33.74
CA LEU A 306 -14.15 47.54 33.14
C LEU A 306 -14.32 47.57 31.62
N VAL A 307 -14.20 48.76 31.02
CA VAL A 307 -13.88 48.92 29.61
C VAL A 307 -12.47 48.35 29.43
N GLY A 308 -12.38 47.03 29.23
CA GLY A 308 -11.13 46.35 28.95
C GLY A 308 -10.56 46.86 27.65
N ASP A 309 -9.25 47.10 27.63
CA ASP A 309 -8.54 47.42 26.39
C ASP A 309 -8.85 46.31 25.36
N PRO A 310 -9.37 46.64 24.15
CA PRO A 310 -9.69 45.64 23.13
C PRO A 310 -8.51 44.70 22.83
N THR A 311 -7.26 45.16 22.99
CA THR A 311 -6.08 44.29 22.80
C THR A 311 -6.03 43.17 23.85
N SER A 312 -6.35 43.47 25.11
CA SER A 312 -6.34 42.50 26.21
C SER A 312 -7.40 41.40 26.01
N GLY A 313 -8.57 41.76 25.45
CA GLY A 313 -9.61 40.79 25.12
C GLY A 313 -9.19 39.81 24.03
N VAL A 314 -8.54 40.32 22.98
CA VAL A 314 -8.01 39.51 21.87
C VAL A 314 -6.89 38.58 22.36
N LEU A 315 -5.96 39.09 23.17
CA LEU A 315 -4.88 38.29 23.77
C LEU A 315 -5.45 37.20 24.70
N ALA A 316 -6.35 37.53 25.62
CA ALA A 316 -6.97 36.55 26.51
C ALA A 316 -7.80 35.49 25.76
N HIS A 317 -8.38 35.83 24.60
CA HIS A 317 -9.06 34.85 23.75
C HIS A 317 -8.08 33.93 23.03
N ALA A 318 -7.01 34.47 22.44
CA ALA A 318 -5.95 33.68 21.82
C ALA A 318 -5.28 32.72 22.82
N GLN A 319 -5.05 33.16 24.06
CA GLN A 319 -4.52 32.30 25.12
C GLN A 319 -5.43 31.10 25.44
N ARG A 320 -6.75 31.31 25.46
CA ARG A 320 -7.71 30.23 25.67
C ARG A 320 -7.72 29.23 24.52
N LEU A 321 -7.57 29.70 23.28
CA LEU A 321 -7.46 28.83 22.10
C LEU A 321 -6.15 28.04 22.13
N LEU A 322 -5.03 28.67 22.49
CA LEU A 322 -3.74 27.99 22.71
C LEU A 322 -3.82 26.92 23.81
N ALA A 323 -4.47 27.24 24.94
CA ALA A 323 -4.67 26.28 26.02
C ALA A 323 -5.56 25.09 25.61
N ALA A 324 -6.43 25.28 24.61
CA ALA A 324 -7.24 24.23 24.01
C ALA A 324 -6.52 23.45 22.88
N GLY A 325 -5.27 23.79 22.55
CA GLY A 325 -4.52 23.20 21.43
C GLY A 325 -4.93 23.72 20.05
N ASP A 326 -5.74 24.77 19.98
CA ASP A 326 -6.19 25.39 18.72
C ASP A 326 -5.26 26.55 18.30
N LEU A 327 -4.06 26.18 17.83
CA LEU A 327 -3.08 27.13 17.31
C LEU A 327 -3.60 27.91 16.07
N PRO A 328 -4.28 27.29 15.08
CA PRO A 328 -4.85 28.02 13.93
C PRO A 328 -5.92 29.04 14.33
N GLY A 329 -6.78 28.69 15.28
CA GLY A 329 -7.77 29.61 15.86
C GLY A 329 -7.09 30.77 16.56
N ALA A 330 -6.05 30.51 17.37
CA ALA A 330 -5.28 31.55 18.06
C ALA A 330 -4.65 32.54 17.07
N LEU A 331 -4.06 32.06 15.96
CA LEU A 331 -3.51 32.91 14.90
C LEU A 331 -4.57 33.79 14.24
N THR A 332 -5.78 33.27 14.04
CA THR A 332 -6.90 34.02 13.45
C THR A 332 -7.34 35.17 14.34
N VAL A 333 -7.42 34.92 15.65
CA VAL A 333 -7.73 35.95 16.66
C VAL A 333 -6.60 36.98 16.73
N LEU A 334 -5.33 36.54 16.72
CA LEU A 334 -4.19 37.45 16.80
C LEU A 334 -4.05 38.39 15.58
N LYS A 335 -4.53 37.98 14.40
CA LYS A 335 -4.60 38.86 13.21
C LYS A 335 -5.53 40.06 13.40
N MET A 336 -6.41 40.05 14.41
CA MET A 336 -7.25 41.19 14.76
C MET A 336 -6.50 42.26 15.56
N LEU A 337 -5.32 41.96 16.13
CA LEU A 337 -4.47 42.99 16.74
C LEU A 337 -4.01 43.98 15.67
N GLN A 338 -3.99 45.25 16.04
CA GLN A 338 -3.55 46.34 15.17
C GLN A 338 -2.54 47.22 15.92
N GLY A 339 -1.74 47.96 15.16
CA GLY A 339 -0.80 48.94 15.72
C GLY A 339 0.38 48.30 16.48
N PRO A 340 0.91 48.98 17.52
CA PRO A 340 2.14 48.55 18.19
C PRO A 340 2.06 47.16 18.85
N ALA A 341 0.88 46.76 19.31
CA ALA A 341 0.65 45.44 19.90
C ALA A 341 0.80 44.32 18.86
N ALA A 342 0.37 44.54 17.62
CA ALA A 342 0.57 43.59 16.52
C ALA A 342 2.06 43.48 16.18
N THR A 343 2.77 44.61 16.14
CA THR A 343 4.23 44.64 15.90
C THR A 343 4.98 43.82 16.95
N ALA A 344 4.63 43.96 18.24
CA ALA A 344 5.24 43.20 19.33
C ALA A 344 5.01 41.67 19.22
N MET A 345 3.87 41.24 18.67
CA MET A 345 3.55 39.81 18.48
C MET A 345 4.15 39.20 17.20
N THR A 346 4.76 40.00 16.31
CA THR A 346 5.17 39.55 14.97
C THR A 346 6.07 38.31 15.00
N VAL A 347 7.06 38.28 15.90
CA VAL A 347 8.02 37.16 16.01
C VAL A 347 7.32 35.88 16.47
N TRP A 348 6.40 35.98 17.44
CA TRP A 348 5.66 34.82 17.91
C TRP A 348 4.68 34.31 16.83
N VAL A 349 3.98 35.22 16.15
CA VAL A 349 3.04 34.89 15.08
C VAL A 349 3.74 34.22 13.89
N SER A 350 4.94 34.68 13.51
CA SER A 350 5.69 34.08 12.42
C SER A 350 6.16 32.65 12.74
N GLN A 351 6.59 32.39 13.98
CA GLN A 351 6.96 31.05 14.44
C GLN A 351 5.75 30.12 14.47
N ALA A 352 4.62 30.58 15.03
CA ALA A 352 3.38 29.83 15.06
C ALA A 352 2.86 29.51 13.65
N GLN A 353 2.89 30.47 12.73
CA GLN A 353 2.49 30.25 11.34
C GLN A 353 3.41 29.25 10.64
N ALA A 354 4.73 29.34 10.83
CA ALA A 354 5.68 28.40 10.24
C ALA A 354 5.41 26.95 10.67
N LEU A 355 5.01 26.75 11.93
CA LEU A 355 4.62 25.45 12.47
C LEU A 355 3.30 24.95 11.85
N VAL A 356 2.28 25.81 11.71
CA VAL A 356 1.02 25.46 11.04
C VAL A 356 1.26 25.08 9.58
N ASP A 357 2.06 25.84 8.84
CA ASP A 357 2.40 25.54 7.45
C ASP A 357 3.11 24.19 7.32
N ALA A 358 4.01 23.87 8.25
CA ALA A 358 4.70 22.57 8.28
C ALA A 358 3.70 21.42 8.50
N ARG A 359 2.77 21.56 9.45
CA ARG A 359 1.71 20.56 9.69
C ARG A 359 0.82 20.37 8.47
N GLN A 360 0.43 21.46 7.81
CA GLN A 360 -0.37 21.40 6.58
C GLN A 360 0.38 20.73 5.44
N ALA A 361 1.67 21.03 5.27
CA ALA A 361 2.52 20.38 4.27
C ALA A 361 2.64 18.86 4.53
N LEU A 362 2.80 18.44 5.79
CA LEU A 362 2.78 17.02 6.15
C LEU A 362 1.44 16.36 5.83
N ALA A 363 0.32 17.02 6.16
CA ALA A 363 -1.01 16.50 5.86
C ALA A 363 -1.26 16.39 4.34
N GLN A 364 -0.76 17.34 3.54
CA GLN A 364 -0.83 17.28 2.09
C GLN A 364 0.00 16.11 1.52
N MET A 365 1.21 15.87 2.05
CA MET A 365 2.00 14.70 1.65
C MET A 365 1.35 13.38 2.08
N ALA A 366 0.60 13.35 3.17
CA ALA A 366 -0.16 12.16 3.58
C ALA A 366 -1.38 11.88 2.68
N ALA A 367 -1.90 12.90 2.00
CA ALA A 367 -3.10 12.80 1.17
C ALA A 367 -2.81 12.58 -0.33
N GLY A 368 -1.58 12.84 -0.78
CA GLY A 368 -1.13 12.66 -2.17
C GLY A 368 -0.38 11.35 -2.39
#